data_AF-A0A841EE30-F1
#
_entry.id   AF-A0A841EE30-F1
#
_cell.length_a   1.000
_cell.length_b   1.000
_cell.length_c   1.000
_cell.angle_alpha   90.00
_cell.angle_beta   90.00
_cell.angle_gamma   90.00
#
_symmetry.space_group_name_H-M   'P 1'
#
loop_
_entity.id
_entity.type
_entity.pdbx_description
1 polymer ?
#
loop_
_entity_poly.entity_id
_entity_poly.type
_entity_poly.pdbx_seq_one_letter_code
_entity_poly.pdbx_strand_id
1 'polypeptide(L)' 'MYTKYFTHSEIKELIAYHESPIGKKVIEKQPLILADSMQMGKEFGEKLGKKVYQQMLEEKGEEEETEEEEENK' A
#
# COMPACT_ATOMS: atom_id res chain seq x y z
N MET A 1 15.80 -21.43 -14.78
CA MET A 1 14.80 -20.62 -14.02
C MET A 1 14.67 -19.22 -14.61
N TYR A 2 15.73 -18.41 -14.68
CA TYR A 2 15.70 -17.08 -15.34
C TYR A 2 15.32 -17.12 -16.82
N THR A 3 15.78 -18.13 -17.55
CA THR A 3 15.46 -18.35 -18.99
C THR A 3 13.98 -18.62 -19.28
N LYS A 4 13.14 -18.79 -18.25
CA LYS A 4 11.67 -18.89 -18.38
C LYS A 4 11.01 -17.52 -18.59
N TYR A 5 11.63 -16.46 -18.10
CA TYR A 5 11.07 -15.10 -18.07
C TYR A 5 11.92 -14.09 -18.84
N PHE A 6 13.18 -14.43 -19.12
CA PHE A 6 14.13 -13.58 -19.82
C PHE A 6 14.83 -14.37 -20.92
N THR A 7 15.05 -13.71 -22.05
CA THR A 7 15.92 -14.20 -23.11
C THR A 7 17.39 -14.10 -22.70
N HIS A 8 18.26 -14.79 -23.43
CA HIS A 8 19.70 -14.74 -23.18
C HIS A 8 20.28 -13.33 -23.35
N SER A 9 19.72 -12.51 -24.26
CA SER A 9 20.15 -11.12 -24.46
C SER A 9 19.80 -10.26 -23.24
N GLU A 10 18.56 -10.36 -22.77
CA GLU A 10 18.10 -9.60 -21.60
C GLU A 10 18.87 -9.98 -20.34
N ILE A 11 19.25 -11.26 -20.18
CA ILE A 11 20.11 -11.68 -19.08
C ILE A 11 21.47 -10.96 -19.13
N LYS A 12 22.07 -10.80 -20.31
CA LYS A 12 23.34 -10.06 -20.44
C LYS A 12 23.18 -8.57 -20.12
N GLU A 13 22.08 -7.97 -20.54
CA GLU A 13 21.77 -6.57 -20.23
C GLU A 13 21.53 -6.36 -18.74
N LEU A 14 20.82 -7.27 -18.07
CA LEU A 14 20.62 -7.26 -16.63
C LEU A 14 21.95 -7.36 -15.87
N ILE A 15 22.86 -8.23 -16.30
CA ILE A 15 24.19 -8.33 -15.72
C ILE A 15 24.93 -6.99 -15.86
N ALA A 16 24.98 -6.42 -17.06
CA ALA A 16 25.65 -5.14 -17.31
C ALA A 16 25.05 -3.99 -16.47
N TYR A 17 23.72 -3.96 -16.35
CA TYR A 17 23.03 -2.99 -15.50
C TYR A 17 23.41 -3.18 -14.03
N HIS A 18 23.34 -4.40 -13.48
CA HIS A 18 23.66 -4.68 -12.08
C HIS A 18 25.13 -4.45 -11.73
N GLU A 19 26.05 -4.56 -12.68
CA GLU A 19 27.47 -4.25 -12.49
C GLU A 19 27.75 -2.73 -12.44
N SER A 20 26.87 -1.93 -13.05
CA SER A 20 27.00 -0.47 -13.07
C SER A 20 26.87 0.15 -11.66
N PRO A 21 27.46 1.34 -11.41
CA PRO A 21 27.32 2.04 -10.13
C PRO A 21 25.86 2.28 -9.73
N ILE A 22 25.00 2.59 -10.70
CA ILE A 22 23.57 2.81 -10.46
C ILE A 22 22.86 1.50 -10.13
N GLY A 23 23.14 0.41 -10.85
CA GLY A 23 22.52 -0.89 -10.60
C GLY A 23 22.86 -1.45 -9.21
N LYS A 24 24.12 -1.31 -8.77
CA LYS A 24 24.54 -1.64 -7.41
C LYS A 24 23.77 -0.83 -6.37
N LYS A 25 23.69 0.50 -6.57
CA LYS A 25 22.94 1.39 -5.68
C LYS A 25 21.45 1.03 -5.62
N VAL A 26 20.85 0.62 -6.74
CA VAL A 26 19.45 0.17 -6.76
C VAL A 26 19.28 -1.10 -5.95
N ILE A 27 20.15 -2.11 -6.10
CA ILE A 27 20.11 -3.33 -5.26
C ILE A 27 20.18 -2.98 -3.77
N GLU A 28 21.08 -2.07 -3.39
CA GLU A 28 21.23 -1.64 -1.99
C GLU A 28 20.00 -0.91 -1.44
N LYS A 29 19.34 -0.09 -2.27
CA LYS A 29 18.24 0.78 -1.83
C LYS A 29 16.85 0.19 -2.02
N GLN A 30 16.69 -0.79 -2.91
CA GLN A 30 15.39 -1.38 -3.23
C GLN A 30 14.67 -1.98 -2.01
N PRO A 31 15.32 -2.71 -1.08
CA PRO A 31 14.64 -3.20 0.12
C PRO A 31 14.13 -2.07 1.02
N LEU A 32 14.89 -0.97 1.12
CA LEU A 32 14.51 0.21 1.92
C LEU A 32 13.32 0.93 1.30
N ILE A 33 13.34 1.15 -0.01
CA ILE A 33 12.22 1.75 -0.75
C ILE A 33 10.95 0.91 -0.59
N LEU A 34 11.06 -0.42 -0.64
CA LEU A 34 9.92 -1.30 -0.43
C LEU A 34 9.38 -1.19 1.00
N ALA A 35 10.26 -1.18 2.01
CA ALA A 35 9.87 -1.02 3.40
C ALA A 35 9.17 0.33 3.65
N ASP A 36 9.73 1.42 3.13
CA ASP A 36 9.15 2.75 3.22
C ASP A 36 7.77 2.81 2.54
N SER A 37 7.65 2.18 1.38
CA SER A 37 6.37 2.10 0.65
C SER A 37 5.29 1.35 1.44
N MET A 38 5.66 0.24 2.08
CA MET A 38 4.74 -0.52 2.93
C MET A 38 4.30 0.28 4.16
N GLN A 39 5.23 1.00 4.80
CA GLN A 39 4.94 1.84 5.96
C GLN A 39 3.98 2.98 5.58
N MET A 40 4.27 3.69 4.49
CA MET A 40 3.39 4.76 3.99
C MET A 40 1.99 4.23 3.65
N GLY A 41 1.92 3.06 2.98
CA GLY A 41 0.66 2.42 2.64
C GLY A 41 -0.16 2.04 3.88
N LYS A 42 0.50 1.50 4.92
CA LYS A 42 -0.13 1.16 6.20
C LYS A 42 -0.70 2.41 6.89
N GLU A 43 0.09 3.47 7.00
CA GLU A 43 -0.35 4.72 7.62
C GLU A 43 -1.53 5.35 6.88
N PHE A 44 -1.50 5.35 5.55
CA PHE A 44 -2.61 5.82 4.74
C PHE A 44 -3.87 4.98 4.96
N GLY A 45 -3.74 3.66 4.91
CA GLY A 45 -4.84 2.72 5.13
C GLY A 45 -5.46 2.86 6.52
N GLU A 46 -4.65 3.02 7.56
CA GLU A 46 -5.13 3.24 8.93
C GLU A 46 -5.90 4.55 9.07
N LYS A 47 -5.40 5.65 8.47
CA LYS A 47 -6.09 6.95 8.49
C LYS A 47 -7.44 6.87 7.78
N LEU A 48 -7.48 6.27 6.60
CA LEU A 48 -8.71 6.11 5.84
C LEU A 48 -9.70 5.20 6.57
N GLY A 49 -9.23 4.06 7.09
CA GLY A 49 -10.06 3.12 7.85
C GLY A 49 -10.68 3.75 9.09
N LYS A 50 -9.92 4.54 9.85
CA LYS A 50 -10.45 5.31 10.99
C LYS A 50 -11.53 6.29 10.57
N LYS A 51 -11.32 7.02 9.48
CA LYS A 51 -12.30 7.98 8.96
C LYS A 51 -13.60 7.29 8.57
N VAL A 52 -13.52 6.20 7.80
CA VAL A 52 -14.70 5.42 7.40
C VAL A 52 -15.43 4.85 8.62
N TYR A 53 -14.69 4.30 9.58
CA TYR A 53 -15.27 3.76 10.81
C TYR A 53 -16.01 4.84 11.62
N GLN A 54 -15.43 6.04 11.75
CA GLN A 54 -16.09 7.16 12.43
C GLN A 54 -17.39 7.56 11.73
N GLN A 55 -17.38 7.68 10.39
CA GLN A 55 -18.59 7.99 9.62
C GLN A 55 -19.69 6.93 9.82
N MET A 56 -19.34 5.64 9.84
CA MET A 56 -20.32 4.57 10.10
C MET A 56 -20.90 4.60 11.51
N LEU A 57 -20.15 5.07 12.51
CA LEU A 57 -20.67 5.23 13.87
C LEU A 57 -21.58 6.46 13.99
N GLU A 58 -21.23 7.55 13.32
CA GLU A 58 -22.05 8.77 13.24
C GLU A 58 -23.39 8.46 12.58
N GLU A 59 -23.39 7.81 11.40
CA GLU A 59 -24.61 7.40 10.69
C GLU A 59 -25.51 6.50 11.55
N LYS A 60 -24.94 5.51 12.27
CA LYS A 60 -25.71 4.64 13.15
C LYS A 60 -26.28 5.34 14.39
N GLY A 61 -25.52 6.26 14.99
CA GLY A 61 -25.98 7.03 16.14
C GLY A 61 -27.13 7.97 15.76
N GLU A 62 -27.06 8.55 14.56
CA GLU A 62 -28.13 9.39 14.01
C GLU A 62 -29.41 8.59 13.70
N GLU A 63 -29.29 7.36 13.21
CA GLU A 63 -30.43 6.45 12.97
C GLU A 63 -31.14 6.06 14.28
N GLU A 64 -30.41 5.71 15.33
CA GLU A 64 -30.97 5.33 16.64
C GLU A 64 -31.67 6.51 17.36
N GLU A 65 -31.14 7.74 17.26
CA GLU A 65 -31.79 8.95 17.80
C GLU A 65 -33.09 9.31 17.05
N THR A 66 -33.12 9.13 15.72
CA THR A 66 -34.34 9.37 14.94
C THR A 66 -35.45 8.35 15.19
N GLU A 67 -35.11 7.09 15.47
CA GLU A 67 -36.09 6.06 15.81
C GLU A 67 -36.69 6.28 17.22
N GLU A 68 -35.88 6.66 18.21
CA GLU A 68 -36.39 6.99 19.57
C GLU A 68 -37.28 8.25 19.59
N GLU A 69 -37.01 9.26 18.75
CA GLU A 69 -37.86 10.45 18.66
C GLU A 69 -39.21 10.20 17.93
N GLU A 70 -39.26 9.23 17.01
CA GLU A 70 -40.51 8.81 16.35
C GLU A 70 -41.36 7.88 17.24
N GLU A 71 -40.75 7.00 18.04
CA GLU A 71 -41.49 6.08 18.92
C GLU A 71 -42.11 6.77 20.14
N ASN A 72 -41.60 7.96 20.51
CA ASN A 72 -42.04 8.73 21.68
C ASN A 72 -43.00 9.90 21.35
N LYS A 73 -43.51 9.96 20.11
CA LYS A 73 -44.57 10.88 19.64
C LYS A 73 -45.91 10.17 19.46
#